data_AF-A0A1V5Z0M5-F1
#
_entry.id   AF-A0A1V5Z0M5-F1
#
_cell.length_a   1.000
_cell.length_b   1.000
_cell.length_c   1.000
_cell.angle_alpha   90.00
_cell.angle_beta   90.00
_cell.angle_gamma   90.00
#
_symmetry.space_group_name_H-M   'P 1'
#
loop_
_entity.id
_entity.type
_entity.pdbx_description
1 polymer ?
#
loop_
_entity_poly.entity_id
_entity_poly.type
_entity_poly.pdbx_seq_one_letter_code
_entity_poly.pdbx_strand_id
1 'polypeptide(L)'
;MISVSGKKAGFTLLELLIAVTVLVVIVGLVYGSFSSVSLTMTLARADAERLRFRQILWRSFSGNLQSIYADAACLQEELQFLGENKDGGFGPADQLRFVSALPMPGATALPGILRVVSYTVTSRAETDSAIAAALPVTGSGSDTILLIREEPYQLQSQGFYNDARSASGEVFEQAVPIASMNIQYFDPSKKEWQDQWNSLEERRIPGGIWIRINFARTEEDRQADYAAGIDLNEHPDFEFMLSFPMGRNVEYPFPDFNHLRYFSDEVL
;
A
#
# COMPACT_ATOMS: atom_id res chain seq x y z
N MET A 1 -64.39 19.05 58.18
CA MET A 1 -63.13 19.48 57.54
C MET A 1 -61.99 19.14 58.47
N ILE A 2 -61.28 18.02 58.24
CA ILE A 2 -60.07 17.67 58.98
C ILE A 2 -58.90 18.06 58.07
N SER A 3 -58.21 19.13 58.44
CA SER A 3 -57.00 19.58 57.75
C SER A 3 -55.85 18.65 58.10
N VAL A 4 -55.40 17.85 57.12
CA VAL A 4 -54.17 17.06 57.23
C VAL A 4 -53.01 18.04 57.04
N SER A 5 -52.37 18.42 58.15
CA SER A 5 -51.17 19.24 58.13
C SER A 5 -49.98 18.37 57.67
N GLY A 6 -49.59 18.53 56.41
CA GLY A 6 -48.39 17.88 55.85
C GLY A 6 -47.13 18.46 56.49
N LYS A 7 -46.38 17.64 57.23
CA LYS A 7 -45.05 18.01 57.74
C LYS A 7 -44.13 18.33 56.56
N LYS A 8 -43.61 19.56 56.48
CA LYS A 8 -42.49 19.89 55.61
C LYS A 8 -41.21 19.32 56.23
N ALA A 9 -40.74 18.18 55.72
CA ALA A 9 -39.45 17.63 56.09
C ALA A 9 -38.34 18.42 55.38
N GLY A 10 -37.40 18.99 56.13
CA GLY A 10 -36.16 19.56 55.57
C GLY A 10 -35.17 18.45 55.25
N PHE A 11 -34.35 18.64 54.21
CA PHE A 11 -33.28 17.70 53.85
C PHE A 11 -32.30 17.52 55.02
N THR A 12 -31.99 16.27 55.36
CA THR A 12 -30.96 15.97 56.37
C THR A 12 -29.57 16.02 55.74
N LEU A 13 -28.56 16.45 56.51
CA LEU A 13 -27.16 16.47 56.05
C LEU A 13 -26.69 15.09 55.58
N LEU A 14 -27.20 14.02 56.21
CA LEU A 14 -26.95 12.62 55.84
C LEU A 14 -27.52 12.27 54.46
N GLU A 15 -28.72 12.74 54.13
CA GLU A 15 -29.35 12.51 52.83
C GLU A 15 -28.59 13.21 51.69
N LEU A 16 -28.10 14.43 51.94
CA LEU A 16 -27.25 15.15 51.00
C LEU A 16 -25.91 14.44 50.79
N LEU A 17 -25.31 13.94 51.87
CA LEU A 17 -24.06 13.17 51.77
C LEU A 17 -24.27 11.88 50.96
N ILE A 18 -25.35 11.14 51.23
CA ILE A 18 -25.70 9.94 50.45
C ILE A 18 -25.94 10.30 48.99
N ALA A 19 -26.71 11.33 48.68
CA ALA A 19 -26.98 11.76 47.30
C ALA A 19 -25.68 12.08 46.55
N VAL A 20 -24.74 12.80 47.17
CA VAL A 20 -23.44 13.12 46.57
C VAL A 20 -22.59 11.86 46.38
N THR A 21 -22.55 10.94 47.36
CA THR A 21 -21.80 9.68 47.20
C THR A 21 -22.36 8.82 46.07
N VAL A 22 -23.68 8.68 45.98
CA VAL A 22 -24.35 7.94 44.89
C VAL A 22 -24.07 8.60 43.55
N LEU A 23 -24.12 9.94 43.48
CA LEU A 23 -23.78 10.69 42.27
C LEU A 23 -22.33 10.42 41.82
N VAL A 24 -21.36 10.48 42.74
CA VAL A 24 -19.95 10.21 42.44
C VAL A 24 -19.75 8.78 41.94
N VAL A 25 -20.41 7.79 42.56
CA VAL A 25 -20.35 6.39 42.12
C VAL A 25 -20.95 6.25 40.72
N ILE A 26 -22.12 6.83 40.45
CA ILE A 26 -22.76 6.78 39.13
C ILE A 26 -21.87 7.42 38.06
N VAL A 27 -21.34 8.62 38.33
CA VAL A 27 -20.44 9.31 37.38
C VAL A 27 -19.17 8.49 37.13
N GLY A 28 -18.59 7.89 38.17
CA GLY A 28 -17.43 7.01 38.04
C GLY A 28 -17.71 5.78 37.16
N LEU A 29 -18.86 5.13 37.34
CA LEU A 29 -19.26 3.99 36.51
C LEU A 29 -19.52 4.38 35.05
N VAL A 30 -20.18 5.52 34.82
CA VAL A 30 -20.43 6.03 33.46
C VAL A 30 -19.12 6.38 32.76
N TYR A 31 -18.22 7.09 33.45
CA TYR A 31 -16.92 7.46 32.89
C TYR A 31 -16.03 6.23 32.62
N GLY A 32 -16.01 5.27 33.55
CA GLY A 32 -15.29 4.00 33.37
C GLY A 32 -15.81 3.21 32.17
N SER A 33 -17.15 3.13 32.02
CA SER A 33 -17.76 2.44 30.88
C SER A 33 -17.45 3.16 29.56
N PHE A 34 -17.58 4.48 29.52
CA PHE A 34 -17.31 5.28 28.33
C PHE A 34 -15.85 5.17 27.88
N SER A 35 -14.90 5.31 28.81
CA SER A 35 -13.46 5.19 28.51
C SER A 35 -13.09 3.78 28.03
N SER A 36 -13.62 2.73 28.67
CA SER A 36 -13.43 1.34 28.24
C SER A 36 -13.95 1.09 26.83
N VAL A 37 -15.14 1.59 26.49
CA VAL A 37 -15.74 1.44 25.15
C VAL A 37 -14.92 2.21 24.11
N SER A 38 -14.51 3.43 24.42
CA SER A 38 -13.69 4.25 23.52
C SER A 38 -12.37 3.57 23.20
N LEU A 39 -11.64 3.09 24.21
CA LEU A 39 -10.39 2.37 24.02
C LEU A 39 -10.56 1.12 23.16
N THR A 40 -11.56 0.29 23.48
CA THR A 40 -11.86 -0.93 22.72
C THR A 40 -12.18 -0.62 21.25
N MET A 41 -12.94 0.46 21.00
CA MET A 41 -13.28 0.90 19.65
C MET A 41 -12.06 1.37 18.86
N THR A 42 -11.14 2.11 19.49
CA THR A 42 -9.90 2.56 18.84
C THR A 42 -8.98 1.41 18.46
N LEU A 43 -8.82 0.42 19.35
CA LEU A 43 -8.03 -0.79 19.08
C LEU A 43 -8.65 -1.62 17.96
N ALA A 44 -9.96 -1.89 18.03
CA ALA A 44 -10.67 -2.64 17.00
C ALA A 44 -10.60 -1.95 15.63
N ARG A 45 -10.62 -0.62 15.60
CA ARG A 45 -10.45 0.15 14.37
C ARG A 45 -9.05 0.01 13.77
N ALA A 46 -8.00 0.10 14.59
CA ALA A 46 -6.62 -0.07 14.14
C ALA A 46 -6.40 -1.46 13.51
N ASP A 47 -6.94 -2.51 14.14
CA ASP A 47 -6.85 -3.88 13.61
C ASP A 47 -7.63 -4.06 12.30
N ALA A 48 -8.82 -3.48 12.21
CA ALA A 48 -9.61 -3.49 10.98
C ALA A 48 -8.91 -2.74 9.84
N GLU A 49 -8.24 -1.63 10.12
CA GLU A 49 -7.44 -0.87 9.14
C GLU A 49 -6.24 -1.68 8.64
N ARG A 50 -5.51 -2.35 9.53
CA ARG A 50 -4.40 -3.27 9.16
C ARG A 50 -4.89 -4.38 8.23
N LEU A 51 -6.01 -5.02 8.54
CA LEU A 51 -6.59 -6.05 7.67
C LEU A 51 -6.99 -5.48 6.30
N ARG A 52 -7.61 -4.30 6.27
CA ARG A 52 -7.97 -3.61 5.03
C ARG A 52 -6.74 -3.34 4.17
N PHE A 53 -5.65 -2.84 4.75
CA PHE A 53 -4.41 -2.58 4.03
C PHE A 53 -3.79 -3.87 3.46
N ARG A 54 -3.76 -4.96 4.24
CA ARG A 54 -3.32 -6.28 3.74
C ARG A 54 -4.16 -6.75 2.55
N GLN A 55 -5.47 -6.57 2.60
CA GLN A 55 -6.36 -6.94 1.49
C GLN A 55 -6.16 -6.08 0.24
N ILE A 56 -5.93 -4.77 0.42
CA ILE A 56 -5.62 -3.85 -0.68
C ILE A 56 -4.32 -4.28 -1.37
N LEU A 57 -3.25 -4.47 -0.59
CA LEU A 57 -1.95 -4.90 -1.12
C LEU A 57 -2.04 -6.26 -1.81
N TRP A 58 -2.67 -7.25 -1.16
CA TRP A 58 -2.87 -8.57 -1.75
C TRP A 58 -3.58 -8.48 -3.11
N ARG A 59 -4.70 -7.77 -3.19
CA ARG A 59 -5.47 -7.63 -4.44
C ARG A 59 -4.68 -6.91 -5.51
N SER A 60 -4.00 -5.82 -5.16
CA SER A 60 -3.17 -5.06 -6.09
C SER A 60 -2.03 -5.91 -6.64
N PHE A 61 -1.21 -6.52 -5.78
CA PHE A 61 -0.08 -7.35 -6.21
C PHE A 61 -0.54 -8.59 -6.97
N SER A 62 -1.54 -9.32 -6.45
CA SER A 62 -2.05 -10.52 -7.10
C SER A 62 -2.65 -10.22 -8.48
N GLY A 63 -3.42 -9.15 -8.64
CA GLY A 63 -3.95 -8.74 -9.94
C GLY A 63 -2.84 -8.28 -10.89
N ASN A 64 -2.07 -7.28 -10.47
CA ASN A 64 -1.12 -6.58 -11.33
C ASN A 64 0.06 -7.45 -11.75
N LEU A 65 0.62 -8.21 -10.80
CA LEU A 65 1.82 -9.03 -11.06
C LEU A 65 1.47 -10.30 -11.86
N GLN A 66 0.24 -10.82 -11.78
CA GLN A 66 -0.17 -11.95 -12.62
C GLN A 66 -0.41 -11.55 -14.07
N SER A 67 -0.68 -10.27 -14.33
CA SER A 67 -0.95 -9.74 -15.67
C SER A 67 0.23 -8.95 -16.24
N ILE A 68 1.45 -9.21 -15.78
CA ILE A 68 2.64 -8.55 -16.33
C ILE A 68 2.73 -8.83 -17.82
N TYR A 69 2.95 -7.75 -18.56
CA TYR A 69 3.25 -7.79 -19.96
C TYR A 69 4.68 -7.28 -20.17
N ALA A 70 5.48 -8.06 -20.88
CA ALA A 70 6.82 -7.69 -21.29
C ALA A 70 7.03 -8.15 -22.74
N ASP A 71 7.85 -7.41 -23.47
CA ASP A 71 8.29 -7.82 -24.81
C ASP A 71 9.13 -9.11 -24.72
N ALA A 72 8.99 -10.00 -25.70
CA ALA A 72 9.66 -11.30 -25.72
C ALA A 72 11.19 -11.19 -25.71
N ALA A 73 11.72 -10.09 -26.26
CA ALA A 73 13.14 -9.78 -26.26
C ALA A 73 13.54 -8.77 -25.15
N CYS A 74 12.57 -8.20 -24.43
CA CYS A 74 12.77 -7.13 -23.45
C CYS A 74 13.67 -6.00 -23.99
N LEU A 75 13.39 -5.51 -25.20
CA LEU A 75 14.18 -4.46 -25.84
C LEU A 75 13.55 -3.06 -25.73
N GLN A 76 12.24 -2.99 -25.49
CA GLN A 76 11.50 -1.74 -25.39
C GLN A 76 11.59 -1.17 -23.97
N GLU A 77 12.19 0.00 -23.83
CA GLU A 77 12.31 0.73 -22.56
C GLU A 77 10.94 1.02 -21.93
N GLU A 78 9.95 1.25 -22.79
CA GLU A 78 8.61 1.59 -22.34
C GLU A 78 7.87 0.40 -21.70
N LEU A 79 8.28 -0.84 -22.04
CA LEU A 79 7.75 -2.10 -21.50
C LEU A 79 8.64 -2.75 -20.44
N GLN A 80 9.67 -2.03 -19.98
CA GLN A 80 10.64 -2.55 -19.02
C GLN A 80 9.98 -2.94 -17.69
N PHE A 81 10.41 -4.09 -17.16
CA PHE A 81 10.24 -4.46 -15.76
C PHE A 81 11.47 -3.98 -14.99
N LEU A 82 11.26 -3.03 -14.08
CA LEU A 82 12.31 -2.36 -13.33
C LEU A 82 12.03 -2.47 -11.83
N GLY A 83 12.98 -3.07 -11.13
CA GLY A 83 13.05 -3.15 -9.68
C GLY A 83 14.29 -2.44 -9.18
N GLU A 84 14.11 -1.35 -8.43
CA GLU A 84 15.20 -0.57 -7.85
C GLU A 84 15.23 -0.78 -6.34
N ASN A 85 16.40 -1.16 -5.82
CA ASN A 85 16.66 -1.16 -4.39
C ASN A 85 16.86 0.28 -3.92
N LYS A 86 16.09 0.70 -2.91
CA LYS A 86 16.22 2.04 -2.31
C LYS A 86 16.13 1.92 -0.80
N ASP A 87 16.92 2.73 -0.10
CA ASP A 87 16.83 2.84 1.35
C ASP A 87 15.96 4.03 1.76
N GLY A 88 15.03 3.79 2.69
CA GLY A 88 14.21 4.80 3.32
C GLY A 88 14.63 5.06 4.77
N GLY A 89 14.00 6.05 5.40
CA GLY A 89 14.32 6.43 6.77
C GLY A 89 14.02 5.37 7.84
N PHE A 90 13.15 4.39 7.53
CA PHE A 90 12.68 3.35 8.45
C PHE A 90 12.99 1.92 7.99
N GLY A 91 13.82 1.77 6.95
CA GLY A 91 14.17 0.48 6.35
C GLY A 91 14.18 0.56 4.82
N PRO A 92 14.24 -0.60 4.14
CA PRO A 92 14.15 -0.66 2.67
C PRO A 92 12.89 0.02 2.16
N ALA A 93 13.00 0.71 1.03
CA ALA A 93 12.00 1.55 0.40
C ALA A 93 12.01 1.33 -1.12
N ASP A 94 12.09 0.07 -1.51
CA ASP A 94 12.30 -0.38 -2.89
C ASP A 94 11.21 0.16 -3.83
N GLN A 95 11.52 0.21 -5.12
CA GLN A 95 10.57 0.66 -6.13
C GLN A 95 10.40 -0.39 -7.21
N LEU A 96 9.17 -0.51 -7.69
CA LEU A 96 8.81 -1.47 -8.72
C LEU A 96 7.95 -0.80 -9.79
N ARG A 97 8.39 -0.92 -11.04
CA ARG A 97 7.68 -0.44 -12.23
C ARG A 97 7.58 -1.57 -13.25
N PHE A 98 6.38 -1.77 -13.81
CA PHE A 98 6.16 -2.71 -14.90
C PHE A 98 4.89 -2.36 -15.68
N VAL A 99 4.70 -3.04 -16.81
CA VAL A 99 3.48 -2.94 -17.62
C VAL A 99 2.56 -4.10 -17.34
N SER A 100 1.26 -3.82 -17.25
CA SER A 100 0.20 -4.77 -16.99
C SER A 100 -0.81 -4.77 -18.14
N ALA A 101 -1.28 -5.96 -18.51
CA ALA A 101 -2.35 -6.17 -19.48
C ALA A 101 -3.77 -6.04 -18.90
N LEU A 102 -3.90 -5.85 -17.58
CA LEU A 102 -5.20 -5.53 -16.98
C LEU A 102 -5.72 -4.17 -17.47
N PRO A 103 -7.04 -4.04 -17.68
CA PRO A 103 -7.65 -2.77 -18.01
C PRO A 103 -7.45 -1.76 -16.86
N MET A 104 -7.58 -0.47 -17.16
CA MET A 104 -7.64 0.55 -16.13
C MET A 104 -8.78 0.27 -15.13
N PRO A 105 -8.62 0.61 -13.85
CA PRO A 105 -9.74 0.53 -12.92
C PRO A 105 -10.71 1.67 -13.24
N GLY A 106 -12.01 1.41 -13.16
CA GLY A 106 -13.05 2.43 -13.36
C GLY A 106 -14.02 2.12 -14.50
N ALA A 107 -15.09 2.90 -14.58
CA ALA A 107 -16.18 2.69 -15.55
C ALA A 107 -15.84 3.12 -16.99
N THR A 108 -14.79 3.94 -17.14
CA THR A 108 -14.33 4.54 -18.39
C THR A 108 -13.16 3.77 -19.02
N ALA A 109 -12.77 2.65 -18.42
CA ALA A 109 -11.62 1.86 -18.86
C ALA A 109 -11.89 1.23 -20.23
N LEU A 110 -11.09 1.62 -21.22
CA LEU A 110 -11.13 1.00 -22.53
C LEU A 110 -10.39 -0.35 -22.49
N PRO A 111 -11.00 -1.44 -22.98
CA PRO A 111 -10.34 -2.72 -23.07
C PRO A 111 -9.17 -2.67 -24.07
N GLY A 112 -8.11 -3.43 -23.79
CA GLY A 112 -6.96 -3.57 -24.69
C GLY A 112 -5.88 -2.48 -24.55
N ILE A 113 -6.10 -1.46 -23.73
CA ILE A 113 -5.04 -0.51 -23.36
C ILE A 113 -4.22 -1.11 -22.22
N LEU A 114 -2.93 -1.31 -22.46
CA LEU A 114 -1.97 -1.67 -21.42
C LEU A 114 -1.87 -0.53 -20.41
N ARG A 115 -1.46 -0.84 -19.18
CA ARG A 115 -1.22 0.18 -18.15
C ARG A 115 0.16 0.02 -17.55
N VAL A 116 0.77 1.14 -17.20
CA VAL A 116 1.99 1.17 -16.41
C VAL A 116 1.58 1.18 -14.94
N VAL A 117 2.11 0.23 -14.18
CA VAL A 117 1.92 0.15 -12.73
C VAL A 117 3.25 0.49 -12.07
N SER A 118 3.19 1.41 -11.11
CA SER A 118 4.34 1.80 -10.30
C SER A 118 4.00 1.73 -8.81
N TYR A 119 4.91 1.12 -8.07
CA TYR A 119 4.90 1.05 -6.62
C TYR A 119 6.10 1.85 -6.12
N THR A 120 5.83 2.97 -5.47
CA THR A 120 6.88 3.85 -4.96
C THR A 120 6.65 4.17 -3.49
N VAL A 121 7.72 4.07 -2.71
CA VAL A 121 7.71 4.49 -1.31
C VAL A 121 8.04 5.98 -1.27
N THR A 122 7.13 6.80 -0.74
CA THR A 122 7.27 8.26 -0.64
C THR A 122 6.79 8.76 0.72
N SER A 123 7.07 10.02 1.03
CA SER A 123 6.54 10.71 2.20
C SER A 123 5.12 11.20 1.92
N ARG A 124 4.24 11.15 2.92
CA ARG A 124 2.88 11.71 2.84
C ARG A 124 2.89 13.20 2.48
N ALA A 125 3.90 13.95 2.92
CA ALA A 125 4.03 15.38 2.63
C ALA A 125 4.28 15.67 1.13
N GLU A 126 4.84 14.71 0.40
CA GLU A 126 5.16 14.84 -1.04
C GLU A 126 4.01 14.36 -1.94
N THR A 127 2.97 13.78 -1.35
CA THR A 127 1.83 13.19 -2.07
C THR A 127 0.70 14.20 -2.24
N ASP A 128 -0.20 13.98 -3.22
CA ASP A 128 -1.39 14.80 -3.40
C ASP A 128 -2.20 14.91 -2.09
N SER A 129 -2.56 16.15 -1.76
CA SER A 129 -3.40 16.54 -0.62
C SER A 129 -4.68 15.70 -0.47
N ALA A 130 -5.32 15.31 -1.58
CA ALA A 130 -6.54 14.49 -1.53
C ALA A 130 -6.26 13.07 -1.02
N ILE A 131 -5.17 12.47 -1.49
CA ILE A 131 -4.73 11.13 -1.09
C ILE A 131 -4.21 11.17 0.35
N ALA A 132 -3.43 12.19 0.69
CA ALA A 132 -2.94 12.41 2.03
C ALA A 132 -4.08 12.59 3.05
N ALA A 133 -5.20 13.23 2.67
CA ALA A 133 -6.37 13.40 3.54
C ALA A 133 -7.16 12.09 3.75
N ALA A 134 -7.14 11.17 2.79
CA ALA A 134 -7.84 9.88 2.87
C ALA A 134 -7.12 8.86 3.78
N LEU A 135 -5.83 9.06 4.04
CA LEU A 135 -5.04 8.20 4.92
C LEU A 135 -5.30 8.53 6.40
N PRO A 136 -5.35 7.52 7.28
CA PRO A 136 -5.39 7.77 8.71
C PRO A 136 -4.15 8.58 9.11
N VAL A 137 -4.33 9.56 10.00
CA VAL A 137 -3.19 10.22 10.64
C VAL A 137 -2.66 9.24 11.67
N THR A 138 -1.70 8.42 11.25
CA THR A 138 -0.79 7.77 12.20
C THR A 138 -0.15 8.89 13.01
N GLY A 139 -0.01 8.72 14.33
CA GLY A 139 0.65 9.69 15.20
C GLY A 139 2.13 9.87 14.84
N SER A 140 3.02 10.01 15.81
CA SER A 140 4.48 10.16 15.59
C SER A 140 5.21 8.97 14.90
N GLY A 141 4.50 8.10 14.17
CA GLY A 141 5.06 7.03 13.35
C GLY A 141 5.62 7.54 12.01
N SER A 142 6.19 6.61 11.24
CA SER A 142 6.74 6.89 9.91
C SER A 142 5.67 7.50 9.00
N ASP A 143 5.90 8.74 8.53
CA ASP A 143 5.04 9.43 7.57
C ASP A 143 5.20 8.90 6.13
N THR A 144 5.64 7.65 6.04
CA THR A 144 5.96 6.96 4.79
C THR A 144 4.74 6.23 4.29
N ILE A 145 4.54 6.28 2.98
CA ILE A 145 3.42 5.66 2.30
C ILE A 145 3.93 4.92 1.07
N LEU A 146 3.23 3.85 0.72
CA LEU A 146 3.35 3.18 -0.56
C LEU A 146 2.33 3.81 -1.50
N LEU A 147 2.80 4.53 -2.50
CA LEU A 147 2.00 5.03 -3.59
C LEU A 147 1.92 3.97 -4.68
N ILE A 148 0.70 3.50 -4.95
CA ILE A 148 0.35 2.64 -6.06
C ILE A 148 -0.23 3.56 -7.13
N ARG A 149 0.48 3.71 -8.24
CA ARG A 149 0.04 4.54 -9.37
C ARG A 149 -0.12 3.67 -10.61
N GLU A 150 -1.31 3.74 -11.20
CA GLU A 150 -1.67 3.05 -12.42
C GLU A 150 -2.08 4.09 -13.47
N GLU A 151 -1.43 4.08 -14.62
CA GLU A 151 -1.72 5.00 -15.72
C GLU A 151 -1.75 4.26 -17.05
N PRO A 152 -2.55 4.70 -18.03
CA PRO A 152 -2.58 4.02 -19.31
C PRO A 152 -1.25 4.20 -20.03
N TYR A 153 -0.80 3.13 -20.64
CA TYR A 153 0.41 3.10 -21.43
C TYR A 153 0.22 3.98 -22.68
N GLN A 154 1.10 4.97 -22.84
CA GLN A 154 1.12 5.85 -24.00
C GLN A 154 2.32 5.51 -24.87
N LEU A 155 2.06 5.18 -26.14
CA LEU A 155 3.11 4.89 -27.11
C LEU A 155 3.79 6.20 -27.51
N GLN A 156 5.06 6.38 -27.17
CA GLN A 156 5.82 7.60 -27.52
C GLN A 156 5.95 7.81 -29.04
N SER A 157 5.84 6.75 -29.85
CA SER A 157 6.08 6.80 -31.30
C SER A 157 4.87 7.21 -32.15
N GLN A 158 3.68 7.47 -31.59
CA GLN A 158 2.54 7.94 -32.37
C GLN A 158 2.47 9.48 -32.43
N GLY A 159 3.29 10.06 -33.31
CA GLY A 159 3.17 11.46 -33.74
C GLY A 159 1.91 11.76 -34.59
N PHE A 160 0.87 10.92 -34.53
CA PHE A 160 -0.32 11.00 -35.39
C PHE A 160 -1.65 11.27 -34.66
N TYR A 161 -1.67 11.35 -33.32
CA TYR A 161 -2.85 11.77 -32.56
C TYR A 161 -2.51 12.87 -31.56
N ASN A 162 -2.28 14.07 -32.08
CA ASN A 162 -2.28 15.31 -31.30
C ASN A 162 -3.71 15.79 -30.98
N ASP A 163 -4.70 14.89 -30.97
CA ASP A 163 -6.02 15.18 -30.41
C ASP A 163 -5.96 14.98 -28.90
N ALA A 164 -5.25 15.91 -28.26
CA ALA A 164 -5.04 16.04 -26.82
C ALA A 164 -6.33 16.40 -26.05
N ARG A 165 -7.50 15.90 -26.48
CA ARG A 165 -8.81 16.24 -25.92
C ARG A 165 -9.72 15.06 -25.54
N SER A 166 -9.26 13.80 -25.57
CA SER A 166 -10.14 12.69 -25.12
C SER A 166 -9.47 11.52 -24.41
N ALA A 167 -8.15 11.56 -24.19
CA ALA A 167 -7.46 10.57 -23.37
C ALA A 167 -6.52 11.25 -22.37
N SER A 168 -7.04 12.16 -21.56
CA SER A 168 -6.53 12.26 -20.19
C SER A 168 -6.91 10.94 -19.52
N GLY A 169 -6.10 9.91 -19.77
CA GLY A 169 -6.23 8.64 -19.10
C GLY A 169 -6.29 8.90 -17.61
N GLU A 170 -7.40 8.56 -16.97
CA GLU A 170 -7.55 8.77 -15.53
C GLU A 170 -6.41 8.04 -14.83
N VAL A 171 -5.47 8.78 -14.25
CA VAL A 171 -4.43 8.19 -13.42
C VAL A 171 -5.11 7.71 -12.14
N PHE A 172 -4.98 6.42 -11.86
CA PHE A 172 -5.48 5.86 -10.62
C PHE A 172 -4.35 5.82 -9.61
N GLU A 173 -4.52 6.53 -8.51
CA GLU A 173 -3.57 6.54 -7.41
C GLU A 173 -4.22 6.04 -6.13
N GLN A 174 -3.52 5.15 -5.44
CA GLN A 174 -3.93 4.63 -4.15
C GLN A 174 -2.73 4.57 -3.22
N ALA A 175 -2.90 5.07 -2.00
CA ALA A 175 -1.85 5.03 -0.99
C ALA A 175 -2.15 4.03 0.13
N VAL A 176 -1.09 3.40 0.64
CA VAL A 176 -1.13 2.54 1.83
C VAL A 176 -0.03 2.98 2.79
N PRO A 177 -0.32 3.21 4.09
CA PRO A 177 0.70 3.64 5.04
C PRO A 177 1.64 2.46 5.36
N ILE A 178 2.92 2.62 5.07
CA ILE A 178 3.94 1.59 5.29
C ILE A 178 5.17 2.19 5.98
N ALA A 179 5.91 1.36 6.72
CA ALA A 179 7.21 1.74 7.27
C ALA A 179 8.34 1.37 6.30
N SER A 180 8.28 0.19 5.70
CA SER A 180 9.30 -0.32 4.80
C SER A 180 8.71 -1.26 3.75
N MET A 181 9.34 -1.31 2.58
CA MET A 181 9.07 -2.27 1.52
C MET A 181 10.39 -2.81 0.98
N ASN A 182 10.55 -4.12 1.03
CA ASN A 182 11.67 -4.82 0.42
C ASN A 182 11.19 -5.79 -0.66
N ILE A 183 11.88 -5.81 -1.79
CA ILE A 183 11.57 -6.64 -2.94
C ILE A 183 12.82 -7.40 -3.36
N GLN A 184 12.65 -8.70 -3.57
CA GLN A 184 13.68 -9.56 -4.14
C GLN A 184 13.19 -10.22 -5.42
N TYR A 185 14.11 -10.44 -6.35
CA TYR A 185 13.86 -10.95 -7.68
C TYR A 185 14.66 -12.23 -7.90
N PHE A 186 14.00 -13.29 -8.35
CA PHE A 186 14.65 -14.58 -8.58
C PHE A 186 15.27 -14.64 -9.98
N ASP A 187 16.59 -14.83 -10.05
CA ASP A 187 17.30 -15.09 -11.29
C ASP A 187 17.27 -16.59 -11.62
N PRO A 188 16.59 -17.01 -12.71
CA PRO A 188 16.52 -18.41 -13.08
C PRO A 188 17.87 -18.99 -13.55
N SER A 189 18.79 -18.18 -14.07
CA SER A 189 20.10 -18.64 -14.55
C SER A 189 21.07 -18.87 -13.39
N LYS A 190 21.15 -17.94 -12.44
CA LYS A 190 22.02 -18.06 -11.27
C LYS A 190 21.39 -18.91 -10.17
N LYS A 191 20.06 -19.06 -10.18
CA LYS A 191 19.25 -19.67 -9.10
C LYS A 191 19.40 -18.95 -7.77
N GLU A 192 19.58 -17.64 -7.82
CA GLU A 192 19.80 -16.77 -6.67
C GLU A 192 18.77 -15.64 -6.66
N TRP A 193 18.47 -15.13 -5.46
CA TRP A 193 17.66 -13.94 -5.28
C TRP A 193 18.55 -12.69 -5.34
N GLN A 194 18.09 -11.67 -6.05
CA GLN A 194 18.75 -10.38 -6.21
C GLN A 194 17.84 -9.26 -5.72
N ASP A 195 18.39 -8.18 -5.17
CA ASP A 195 17.62 -7.07 -4.61
C ASP A 195 17.18 -6.03 -5.66
N GLN A 196 17.68 -6.15 -6.89
CA GLN A 196 17.33 -5.28 -8.01
C GLN A 196 17.15 -6.09 -9.28
N TRP A 197 16.35 -5.58 -10.21
CA TRP A 197 16.16 -6.21 -11.51
C TRP A 197 15.94 -5.18 -12.61
N ASN A 198 16.68 -5.32 -13.70
CA ASN A 198 16.48 -4.54 -14.91
C ASN A 198 16.27 -5.50 -16.09
N SER A 199 15.04 -5.55 -16.62
CA SER A 199 14.73 -6.46 -17.73
C SER A 199 15.40 -6.09 -19.06
N LEU A 200 15.79 -4.84 -19.28
CA LEU A 200 16.49 -4.41 -20.50
C LEU A 200 17.93 -4.94 -20.51
N GLU A 201 18.61 -4.86 -19.36
CA GLU A 201 19.98 -5.35 -19.19
C GLU A 201 20.03 -6.87 -19.22
N GLU A 202 19.13 -7.52 -18.48
CA GLU A 202 19.03 -8.97 -18.40
C GLU A 202 18.38 -9.60 -19.64
N ARG A 203 17.76 -8.77 -20.51
CA ARG A 203 16.97 -9.17 -21.68
C ARG A 203 15.87 -10.21 -21.38
N ARG A 204 15.33 -10.14 -20.16
CA ARG A 204 14.30 -11.04 -19.65
C ARG A 204 13.67 -10.49 -18.36
N ILE A 205 12.48 -10.97 -18.05
CA ILE A 205 11.85 -10.72 -16.76
C ILE A 205 12.38 -11.72 -15.70
N PRO A 206 12.26 -11.42 -14.39
CA PRO A 206 12.72 -12.35 -13.37
C PRO A 206 11.86 -13.62 -13.35
N GLY A 207 12.37 -14.72 -12.79
CA GLY A 207 11.62 -15.98 -12.65
C GLY A 207 10.56 -15.94 -11.55
N GLY A 208 10.67 -14.97 -10.64
CA GLY A 208 9.73 -14.72 -9.57
C GLY A 208 10.10 -13.47 -8.77
N ILE A 209 9.18 -13.06 -7.90
CA ILE A 209 9.30 -11.91 -7.04
C ILE A 209 8.90 -12.28 -5.62
N TRP A 210 9.58 -11.70 -4.64
CA TRP A 210 9.27 -11.83 -3.23
C TRP A 210 9.22 -10.44 -2.61
N ILE A 211 8.04 -10.06 -2.12
CA ILE A 211 7.75 -8.73 -1.57
C ILE A 211 7.47 -8.88 -0.08
N ARG A 212 8.15 -8.07 0.73
CA ARG A 212 7.97 -7.98 2.18
C ARG A 212 7.67 -6.54 2.55
N ILE A 213 6.56 -6.30 3.24
CA ILE A 213 6.11 -4.96 3.62
C ILE A 213 5.79 -4.93 5.12
N ASN A 214 6.25 -3.88 5.78
CA ASN A 214 5.90 -3.57 7.16
C ASN A 214 5.01 -2.33 7.20
N PHE A 215 3.91 -2.37 7.97
CA PHE A 215 3.00 -1.24 8.05
C PHE A 215 3.53 -0.14 8.96
N ALA A 216 3.06 1.10 8.75
CA ALA A 216 3.37 2.20 9.65
C ALA A 216 2.79 1.91 11.05
N ARG A 217 3.64 2.02 12.08
CA ARG A 217 3.29 1.83 13.50
C ARG A 217 3.76 3.02 14.32
N THR A 218 3.13 3.23 15.47
CA THR A 218 3.60 4.23 16.45
C THR A 218 4.94 3.78 17.04
N GLU A 219 5.69 4.73 17.60
CA GLU A 219 6.95 4.42 18.31
C GLU A 219 6.70 3.48 19.50
N GLU A 220 5.60 3.69 20.23
CA GLU A 220 5.20 2.86 21.37
C GLU A 220 4.93 1.41 20.94
N ASP A 221 4.21 1.19 19.84
CA ASP A 221 3.96 -0.13 19.28
C ASP A 221 5.28 -0.82 18.90
N ARG A 222 6.19 -0.09 18.24
CA ARG A 222 7.49 -0.62 17.82
C ARG A 222 8.35 -1.05 19.00
N GLN A 223 8.36 -0.25 20.07
CA GLN A 223 9.08 -0.60 21.30
C GLN A 223 8.45 -1.81 21.99
N ALA A 224 7.13 -1.94 21.95
CA ALA A 224 6.44 -3.12 22.47
C ALA A 224 6.78 -4.39 21.67
N ASP A 225 6.83 -4.30 20.33
CA ASP A 225 7.25 -5.40 19.47
C ASP A 225 8.70 -5.82 19.74
N TYR A 226 9.60 -4.83 19.86
CA TYR A 226 11.00 -5.05 20.19
C TYR A 226 11.16 -5.71 21.57
N ALA A 227 10.42 -5.25 22.58
CA ALA A 227 10.39 -5.86 23.91
C ALA A 227 9.81 -7.28 23.90
N ALA A 228 8.90 -7.58 22.98
CA ALA A 228 8.37 -8.92 22.75
C ALA A 228 9.31 -9.83 21.94
N GLY A 229 10.44 -9.29 21.43
CA GLY A 229 11.40 -10.02 20.61
C GLY A 229 10.90 -10.33 19.20
N ILE A 230 9.95 -9.56 18.68
CA ILE A 230 9.43 -9.74 17.31
C ILE A 230 10.38 -9.02 16.35
N ASP A 231 11.14 -9.79 15.56
CA ASP A 231 11.93 -9.23 14.47
C ASP A 231 11.05 -9.01 13.23
N LEU A 232 10.86 -7.75 12.85
CA LEU A 232 10.07 -7.34 11.68
C LEU A 232 10.73 -7.74 10.34
N ASN A 233 12.00 -8.15 10.35
CA ASN A 233 12.67 -8.69 9.17
C ASN A 233 12.34 -10.18 8.95
N GLU A 234 12.18 -10.93 10.05
CA GLU A 234 11.81 -12.36 10.01
C GLU A 234 10.29 -12.54 9.89
N HIS A 235 9.51 -11.62 10.46
CA HIS A 235 8.05 -11.66 10.49
C HIS A 235 7.45 -10.36 9.91
N PRO A 236 7.50 -10.18 8.58
CA PRO A 236 6.90 -9.01 7.96
C PRO A 236 5.38 -9.03 8.09
N ASP A 237 4.77 -7.84 8.17
CA ASP A 237 3.31 -7.69 8.27
C ASP A 237 2.56 -8.23 7.05
N PHE A 238 3.19 -8.11 5.89
CA PHE A 238 2.69 -8.59 4.62
C PHE A 238 3.82 -9.21 3.83
N GLU A 239 3.59 -10.44 3.39
CA GLU A 239 4.51 -11.20 2.54
C GLU A 239 3.76 -11.68 1.30
N PHE A 240 4.36 -11.48 0.14
CA PHE A 240 3.81 -11.91 -1.13
C PHE A 240 4.92 -12.50 -2.00
N MET A 241 4.73 -13.73 -2.45
CA MET A 241 5.65 -14.40 -3.36
C MET A 241 4.89 -14.90 -4.58
N LEU A 242 5.41 -14.61 -5.76
CA LEU A 242 4.83 -15.04 -7.03
C LEU A 242 5.93 -15.46 -8.00
N SER A 243 5.70 -16.56 -8.72
CA SER A 243 6.56 -16.97 -9.82
C SER A 243 6.01 -16.44 -11.14
N PHE A 244 6.89 -15.97 -12.03
CA PHE A 244 6.53 -15.51 -13.36
C PHE A 244 6.81 -16.60 -14.39
N PRO A 245 5.76 -17.20 -15.00
CA PRO A 245 5.95 -18.25 -16.01
C PRO A 245 6.77 -17.78 -17.21
N MET A 246 6.60 -16.53 -17.63
CA MET A 246 7.24 -15.94 -18.81
C MET A 246 8.76 -15.76 -18.65
N GLY A 247 9.26 -15.63 -17.41
CA GLY A 247 10.70 -15.57 -17.12
C GLY A 247 11.30 -16.93 -16.77
N ARG A 248 10.47 -17.97 -16.63
CA ARG A 248 10.91 -19.26 -16.11
C ARG A 248 11.67 -20.04 -17.20
N ASN A 249 12.96 -20.26 -16.97
CA ASN A 249 13.88 -20.97 -17.88
C ASN A 249 14.15 -20.26 -19.22
N VAL A 250 14.05 -18.93 -19.26
CA VAL A 250 14.48 -18.15 -20.43
C VAL A 250 15.98 -17.87 -20.30
N GLU A 251 16.78 -18.57 -21.12
CA GLU A 251 18.23 -18.37 -21.21
C GLU A 251 18.59 -17.31 -22.26
N TYR A 252 17.80 -17.20 -23.33
CA TYR A 252 18.01 -16.23 -24.41
C TYR A 252 16.70 -15.52 -24.74
N PRO A 253 16.75 -14.20 -25.01
CA PRO A 253 15.59 -13.47 -25.53
C PRO A 253 15.17 -14.09 -26.86
N PHE A 254 13.87 -14.22 -27.09
CA PHE A 254 13.37 -14.56 -28.41
C PHE A 254 13.27 -13.25 -29.21
N PRO A 255 14.13 -13.02 -30.22
CA PRO A 255 14.05 -11.80 -31.02
C PRO A 255 12.81 -11.85 -31.88
N ASP A 256 11.78 -11.09 -31.50
CA ASP A 256 10.62 -10.87 -32.34
C ASP A 256 10.94 -9.80 -33.39
N PHE A 257 11.28 -10.25 -34.60
CA PHE A 257 11.59 -9.39 -35.74
C PHE A 257 10.40 -8.52 -36.20
N ASN A 258 9.17 -8.84 -35.79
CA ASN A 258 8.01 -8.02 -36.12
C ASN A 258 7.87 -6.80 -35.19
N HIS A 259 8.44 -6.88 -33.98
CA HIS A 259 8.38 -5.82 -32.96
C HIS A 259 9.73 -5.14 -32.68
N LEU A 260 10.79 -5.58 -33.36
CA LEU A 260 12.08 -4.90 -33.41
C LEU A 260 11.92 -3.52 -34.08
N ARG A 261 11.97 -2.47 -33.27
CA ARG A 261 12.05 -1.09 -33.76
C ARG A 261 13.51 -0.82 -34.09
N TYR A 262 13.83 -0.60 -35.36
CA TYR A 262 15.12 -0.04 -35.74
C TYR A 262 15.16 1.40 -35.24
N PHE A 263 15.96 1.67 -34.21
CA PHE A 263 16.33 3.04 -33.87
C PHE A 263 17.14 3.58 -35.04
N SER A 264 16.67 4.67 -35.65
CA SER A 264 17.23 5.27 -36.86
C SER A 264 18.66 5.81 -36.70
N ASP A 265 19.29 5.64 -35.53
CA ASP A 265 20.65 6.10 -35.23
C ASP A 265 21.72 5.00 -35.37
N GLU A 266 21.35 3.75 -35.69
CA GLU A 266 22.30 2.71 -36.11
C GLU A 266 22.20 2.47 -37.62
N VAL A 267 22.60 3.47 -38.41
CA VAL A 267 22.97 3.28 -39.81
C VAL A 267 24.49 3.42 -39.90
N LEU A 268 25.17 2.27 -39.97
CA LEU A 268 26.55 2.17 -40.48
C LEU A 268 26.59 2.49 -41.98
#